data_AF-A0A969JS70-F1
#
_entry.id   AF-A0A969JS70-F1
#
_cell.length_a   1.000
_cell.length_b   1.000
_cell.length_c   1.000
_cell.angle_alpha   90.00
_cell.angle_beta   90.00
_cell.angle_gamma   90.00
#
_symmetry.space_group_name_H-M   'P 1'
#
loop_
_entity.id
_entity.type
_entity.pdbx_description
1 polymer ?
#
loop_
_entity_poly.entity_id
_entity_poly.type
_entity_poly.pdbx_seq_one_letter_code
_entity_poly.pdbx_strand_id
1 'polypeptide(L)'
;MIATRLGHEALVEKLVDMDANTGLVNNVGFNAFQIVLEQACGDPKYAAKKLAGVYQQLKLESMVIQVNERLVKLDKRLMEFLMLNLMIAMFYTRLSHIVVQFRGGAFSSGDFLEVLAHFPDSIVSERRKKRAYISSILSKNEIDRDDRYNRNLFRRIKLGHYIINPKLSVQVEGEWRNIYDLLSLDLLGFRRVDQAESYFFDPNKRMSMQLEAFKERVKCLRDTNEPDQALT
;
A
#
# COMPACT_ATOMS: atom_id res chain seq x y z
N MET A 1 -18.32 3.55 -2.49
CA MET A 1 -17.53 2.57 -1.69
C MET A 1 -18.11 1.15 -1.74
N ILE A 2 -19.38 0.91 -1.40
CA ILE A 2 -19.93 -0.46 -1.47
C ILE A 2 -20.04 -0.98 -2.91
N ALA A 3 -20.54 -0.15 -3.83
CA ALA A 3 -20.60 -0.49 -5.25
C ALA A 3 -19.23 -0.87 -5.83
N THR A 4 -18.18 -0.14 -5.42
CA THR A 4 -16.81 -0.43 -5.82
C THR A 4 -16.32 -1.75 -5.22
N ARG A 5 -16.54 -1.98 -3.92
CA ARG A 5 -16.21 -3.26 -3.27
C ARG A 5 -16.84 -4.48 -3.96
N LEU A 6 -18.10 -4.38 -4.38
CA LEU A 6 -18.77 -5.47 -5.09
C LEU A 6 -18.39 -5.58 -6.57
N GLY A 7 -17.72 -4.54 -7.10
CA GLY A 7 -17.31 -4.44 -8.50
C GLY A 7 -18.51 -4.24 -9.44
N HIS A 8 -19.53 -3.51 -8.99
CA HIS A 8 -20.74 -3.22 -9.75
C HIS A 8 -20.53 -1.97 -10.61
N GLU A 9 -20.00 -2.14 -11.81
CA GLU A 9 -19.59 -1.05 -12.71
C GLU A 9 -20.71 -0.02 -12.97
N ALA A 10 -21.88 -0.46 -13.45
CA ALA A 10 -22.99 0.43 -13.78
C ALA A 10 -23.49 1.26 -12.58
N LEU A 11 -23.40 0.71 -11.37
CA LEU A 11 -23.76 1.45 -10.15
C LEU A 11 -22.68 2.44 -9.76
N VAL A 12 -21.40 2.12 -9.97
CA VAL A 12 -20.29 3.06 -9.75
C VAL A 12 -20.40 4.23 -10.70
N GLU A 13 -20.59 3.97 -12.00
CA GLU A 13 -20.82 4.99 -13.02
C GLU A 13 -22.00 5.90 -12.64
N LYS A 14 -23.16 5.32 -12.34
CA LYS A 14 -24.35 6.08 -11.93
C LYS A 14 -24.09 6.97 -10.71
N LEU A 15 -23.37 6.48 -9.71
CA LEU A 15 -23.06 7.27 -8.51
C LEU A 15 -22.08 8.41 -8.84
N VAL A 16 -21.06 8.15 -9.66
CA VAL A 16 -20.10 9.17 -10.10
C VAL A 16 -20.78 10.24 -10.93
N ASP A 17 -21.72 9.88 -11.81
CA ASP A 17 -22.50 10.81 -12.61
C ASP A 17 -23.51 11.62 -11.78
N MET A 18 -23.82 11.14 -10.56
CA MET A 18 -24.57 11.89 -9.54
C MET A 18 -23.64 12.70 -8.60
N ASP A 19 -22.41 12.99 -9.04
CA ASP A 19 -21.40 13.74 -8.29
C ASP A 19 -21.02 13.13 -6.93
N ALA A 20 -21.09 11.80 -6.80
CA ALA A 20 -20.61 11.13 -5.60
C ALA A 20 -19.10 11.41 -5.38
N ASN A 21 -18.77 11.98 -4.22
CA ASN A 21 -17.39 12.32 -3.88
C ASN A 21 -16.55 11.05 -3.68
N THR A 22 -15.67 10.75 -4.65
CA THR A 22 -14.77 9.58 -4.65
C THR A 22 -13.54 9.76 -3.75
N GLY A 23 -13.29 10.99 -3.27
CA GLY A 23 -12.18 11.35 -2.39
C GLY A 23 -12.45 11.16 -0.89
N LEU A 24 -13.70 10.94 -0.49
CA LEU A 24 -14.04 10.58 0.89
C LEU A 24 -13.39 9.26 1.29
N VAL A 25 -13.00 9.13 2.55
CA VAL A 25 -12.39 7.91 3.12
C VAL A 25 -13.35 7.22 4.09
N ASN A 26 -13.20 5.91 4.23
CA ASN A 26 -13.90 5.15 5.26
C ASN A 26 -13.16 5.24 6.63
N ASN A 27 -13.68 4.55 7.64
CA ASN A 27 -13.13 4.54 9.00
C ASN A 27 -11.69 3.99 9.12
N VAL A 28 -11.18 3.34 8.07
CA VAL A 28 -9.81 2.80 8.04
C VAL A 28 -8.93 3.54 7.03
N GLY A 29 -9.38 4.71 6.55
CA GLY A 29 -8.59 5.60 5.70
C GLY A 29 -8.60 5.27 4.21
N PHE A 30 -9.47 4.36 3.73
CA PHE A 30 -9.56 4.02 2.31
C PHE A 30 -10.65 4.80 1.60
N ASN A 31 -10.29 5.42 0.48
CA ASN A 31 -11.24 5.97 -0.47
C ASN A 31 -11.80 4.90 -1.42
N ALA A 32 -12.72 5.31 -2.31
CA ALA A 32 -13.37 4.40 -3.23
C ALA A 32 -12.38 3.63 -4.13
N PHE A 33 -11.27 4.27 -4.54
CA PHE A 33 -10.22 3.68 -5.37
C PHE A 33 -9.37 2.66 -4.63
N GLN A 34 -8.95 2.98 -3.41
CA GLN A 34 -8.18 2.07 -2.57
C GLN A 34 -8.98 0.83 -2.19
N ILE A 35 -10.31 0.96 -2.02
CA ILE A 35 -11.21 -0.19 -1.83
C ILE A 35 -11.22 -1.11 -3.07
N VAL A 36 -11.22 -0.57 -4.29
CA VAL A 36 -11.15 -1.39 -5.51
C VAL A 36 -9.85 -2.19 -5.54
N LEU A 37 -8.73 -1.54 -5.23
CA LEU A 37 -7.43 -2.20 -5.21
C LEU A 37 -7.35 -3.22 -4.08
N GLU A 38 -7.89 -2.94 -2.90
CA GLU A 38 -7.97 -3.89 -1.78
C GLU A 38 -8.65 -5.19 -2.23
N GLN A 39 -9.80 -5.09 -2.92
CA GLN A 39 -10.51 -6.25 -3.45
C GLN A 39 -9.70 -6.98 -4.52
N ALA A 40 -9.07 -6.25 -5.44
CA ALA A 40 -8.23 -6.87 -6.47
C ALA A 40 -6.97 -7.55 -5.91
N CYS A 41 -6.41 -7.05 -4.81
CA CYS A 41 -5.27 -7.67 -4.12
C CYS A 41 -5.63 -8.97 -3.40
N GLY A 42 -6.88 -9.11 -2.97
CA GLY A 42 -7.39 -10.26 -2.19
C GLY A 42 -8.14 -11.31 -3.01
N ASP A 43 -8.71 -10.94 -4.17
CA ASP A 43 -9.50 -11.84 -5.02
C ASP A 43 -9.03 -11.79 -6.49
N PRO A 44 -8.30 -12.83 -6.96
CA PRO A 44 -7.87 -12.94 -8.35
C PRO A 44 -9.03 -12.90 -9.37
N LYS A 45 -10.22 -13.40 -9.02
CA LYS A 45 -11.39 -13.33 -9.91
C LYS A 45 -11.91 -11.90 -10.02
N TYR A 46 -11.93 -11.16 -8.91
CA TYR A 46 -12.25 -9.74 -8.92
C TYR A 46 -11.25 -8.96 -9.79
N ALA A 47 -9.94 -9.18 -9.56
CA ALA A 47 -8.87 -8.53 -10.31
C ALA A 47 -9.00 -8.76 -11.83
N ALA A 48 -9.25 -10.00 -12.23
CA ALA A 48 -9.36 -10.36 -13.65
C ALA A 48 -10.65 -9.88 -14.31
N LYS A 49 -11.80 -9.90 -13.61
CA LYS A 49 -13.13 -9.72 -14.23
C LYS A 49 -13.80 -8.38 -13.94
N LYS A 50 -13.50 -7.73 -12.82
CA LYS A 50 -14.26 -6.56 -12.34
C LYS A 50 -13.42 -5.29 -12.23
N LEU A 51 -12.13 -5.44 -11.97
CA LEU A 51 -11.22 -4.32 -11.75
C LEU A 51 -11.26 -3.29 -12.89
N ALA A 52 -11.11 -3.74 -14.14
CA ALA A 52 -11.00 -2.83 -15.29
C ALA A 52 -12.19 -1.86 -15.41
N GLY A 53 -13.41 -2.39 -15.35
CA GLY A 53 -14.64 -1.59 -15.44
C GLY A 53 -14.70 -0.56 -14.33
N VAL A 54 -14.59 -0.99 -13.07
CA VAL A 54 -14.70 -0.06 -11.93
C VAL A 54 -13.55 0.96 -11.88
N TYR A 55 -12.32 0.54 -12.23
CA TYR A 55 -11.16 1.42 -12.26
C TYR A 55 -11.37 2.58 -13.24
N GLN A 56 -11.95 2.31 -14.41
CA GLN A 56 -12.25 3.33 -15.41
C GLN A 56 -13.31 4.32 -14.92
N GLN A 57 -14.36 3.84 -14.25
CA GLN A 57 -15.48 4.68 -13.81
C GLN A 57 -15.13 5.65 -12.67
N LEU A 58 -14.11 5.35 -11.86
CA LEU A 58 -13.72 6.23 -10.76
C LEU A 58 -13.07 7.54 -11.18
N LYS A 59 -12.71 7.72 -12.47
CA LYS A 59 -12.19 8.96 -13.06
C LYS A 59 -11.03 9.60 -12.24
N LEU A 60 -10.21 8.78 -11.57
CA LEU A 60 -9.10 9.28 -10.75
C LEU A 60 -7.92 9.70 -11.63
N GLU A 61 -7.63 11.00 -11.71
CA GLU A 61 -6.56 11.52 -12.57
C GLU A 61 -5.18 11.54 -11.91
N SER A 62 -5.14 11.76 -10.59
CA SER A 62 -3.90 11.84 -9.84
C SER A 62 -4.13 11.75 -8.34
N MET A 63 -3.05 11.54 -7.58
CA MET A 63 -2.98 11.74 -6.14
C MET A 63 -1.94 12.82 -5.84
N VAL A 64 -2.24 13.75 -4.94
CA VAL A 64 -1.26 14.72 -4.44
C VAL A 64 -0.76 14.23 -3.08
N ILE A 65 0.56 14.18 -2.93
CA ILE A 65 1.22 13.83 -1.68
C ILE A 65 2.09 15.00 -1.23
N GLN A 66 2.37 15.08 0.06
CA GLN A 66 3.37 15.97 0.62
C GLN A 66 4.52 15.13 1.17
N VAL A 67 5.73 15.42 0.72
CA VAL A 67 6.96 14.75 1.17
C VAL A 67 8.08 15.77 1.23
N ASN A 68 8.87 15.75 2.32
CA ASN A 68 9.98 16.68 2.54
C ASN A 68 9.53 18.14 2.31
N GLU A 69 8.36 18.50 2.87
CA GLU A 69 7.72 19.82 2.76
C GLU A 69 7.31 20.24 1.34
N ARG A 70 7.43 19.34 0.34
CA ARG A 70 7.08 19.60 -1.06
C ARG A 70 5.81 18.87 -1.45
N LEU A 71 5.00 19.51 -2.29
CA LEU A 71 3.85 18.88 -2.93
C LEU A 71 4.28 18.15 -4.20
N VAL A 72 3.94 16.87 -4.29
CA VAL A 72 4.24 16.02 -5.44
C VAL A 72 2.95 15.47 -6.00
N LYS A 73 2.68 15.76 -7.28
CA LYS A 73 1.55 15.17 -8.01
C LYS A 73 1.96 13.82 -8.61
N LEU A 74 1.25 12.77 -8.22
CA LEU A 74 1.33 11.43 -8.79
C LEU A 74 0.23 11.26 -9.84
N ASP A 75 0.57 11.40 -11.12
CA ASP A 75 -0.34 11.15 -12.23
C ASP A 75 -0.69 9.65 -12.33
N LYS A 76 -1.96 9.33 -12.66
CA LYS A 76 -2.45 7.94 -12.77
C LYS A 76 -1.63 7.05 -13.71
N ARG A 77 -0.98 7.64 -14.72
CA ARG A 77 -0.17 6.90 -15.70
C ARG A 77 1.13 6.37 -15.11
N LEU A 78 1.60 6.95 -14.00
CA LEU A 78 2.85 6.60 -13.36
C LEU A 78 2.76 5.29 -12.58
N MET A 79 3.85 4.52 -12.55
CA MET A 79 3.89 3.31 -11.73
C MET A 79 3.94 3.64 -10.25
N GLU A 80 4.52 4.77 -9.90
CA GLU A 80 4.57 5.33 -8.57
C GLU A 80 3.18 5.55 -7.96
N PHE A 81 2.25 6.09 -8.75
CA PHE A 81 0.86 6.24 -8.34
C PHE A 81 0.23 4.89 -8.00
N LEU A 82 0.36 3.91 -8.90
CA LEU A 82 -0.22 2.59 -8.70
C LEU A 82 0.43 1.87 -7.51
N MET A 83 1.76 1.88 -7.40
CA MET A 83 2.48 1.17 -6.34
C MET A 83 2.22 1.75 -4.96
N LEU A 84 2.15 3.08 -4.81
CA LEU A 84 1.77 3.68 -3.53
C LEU A 84 0.36 3.25 -3.13
N ASN A 85 -0.61 3.32 -4.05
CA ASN A 85 -1.98 2.91 -3.76
C ASN A 85 -2.11 1.39 -3.50
N LEU A 86 -1.28 0.55 -4.12
CA LEU A 86 -1.22 -0.88 -3.80
C LEU A 86 -0.68 -1.12 -2.40
N MET A 87 0.36 -0.41 -1.95
CA MET A 87 0.83 -0.53 -0.56
C MET A 87 -0.23 -0.12 0.45
N ILE A 88 -0.98 0.96 0.14
CA ILE A 88 -2.13 1.40 0.95
C ILE A 88 -3.19 0.28 0.98
N ALA A 89 -3.61 -0.22 -0.18
CA ALA A 89 -4.64 -1.26 -0.30
C ALA A 89 -4.25 -2.60 0.36
N MET A 90 -2.97 -2.92 0.37
CA MET A 90 -2.42 -4.14 0.99
C MET A 90 -2.08 -3.97 2.48
N PHE A 91 -2.24 -2.77 3.05
CA PHE A 91 -1.77 -2.43 4.39
C PHE A 91 -2.33 -3.37 5.46
N TYR A 92 -3.65 -3.52 5.54
CA TYR A 92 -4.25 -4.41 6.55
C TYR A 92 -4.24 -5.89 6.16
N THR A 93 -4.22 -6.19 4.86
CA THR A 93 -4.46 -7.55 4.34
C THR A 93 -3.19 -8.36 4.14
N ARG A 94 -2.05 -7.71 3.88
CA ARG A 94 -0.78 -8.40 3.59
C ARG A 94 0.37 -7.95 4.48
N LEU A 95 0.49 -6.67 4.83
CA LEU A 95 1.66 -6.17 5.58
C LEU A 95 1.87 -6.92 6.89
N SER A 96 0.81 -7.08 7.68
CA SER A 96 0.91 -7.78 8.98
C SER A 96 1.38 -9.22 8.82
N HIS A 97 0.85 -9.94 7.82
CA HIS A 97 1.28 -11.31 7.52
C HIS A 97 2.75 -11.39 7.12
N ILE A 98 3.24 -10.44 6.31
CA ILE A 98 4.66 -10.37 5.90
C ILE A 98 5.56 -10.10 7.12
N VAL A 99 5.17 -9.17 8.00
CA VAL A 99 5.93 -8.78 9.18
C VAL A 99 6.15 -9.95 10.15
N VAL A 100 5.13 -10.78 10.36
CA VAL A 100 5.14 -11.86 11.37
C VAL A 100 5.70 -13.20 10.86
N GLN A 101 6.06 -13.28 9.57
CA GLN A 101 6.71 -14.46 9.00
C GLN A 101 8.12 -14.67 9.56
N PHE A 102 8.63 -15.90 9.42
CA PHE A 102 9.91 -16.34 9.99
C PHE A 102 11.13 -15.48 9.56
N ARG A 103 11.11 -14.88 8.36
CA ARG A 103 12.17 -13.97 7.88
C ARG A 103 11.84 -12.48 8.02
N GLY A 104 10.62 -12.17 8.45
CA GLY A 104 10.08 -10.82 8.66
C GLY A 104 10.32 -9.85 7.51
N GLY A 105 10.10 -8.56 7.79
CA GLY A 105 10.35 -7.46 6.87
C GLY A 105 9.09 -6.65 6.61
N ALA A 106 8.93 -6.21 5.38
CA ALA A 106 7.77 -5.50 4.87
C ALA A 106 7.63 -5.82 3.37
N PHE A 107 6.89 -5.01 2.62
CA PHE A 107 6.63 -5.26 1.20
C PHE A 107 7.90 -5.44 0.38
N SER A 108 7.91 -6.46 -0.46
CA SER A 108 8.95 -6.78 -1.41
C SER A 108 8.42 -6.67 -2.84
N SER A 109 9.31 -6.72 -3.84
CA SER A 109 8.88 -6.83 -5.24
C SER A 109 8.00 -8.06 -5.51
N GLY A 110 8.15 -9.13 -4.72
CA GLY A 110 7.33 -10.34 -4.80
C GLY A 110 5.86 -10.08 -4.52
N ASP A 111 5.56 -9.25 -3.51
CA ASP A 111 4.19 -8.96 -3.09
C ASP A 111 3.41 -8.21 -4.18
N PHE A 112 4.08 -7.28 -4.87
CA PHE A 112 3.48 -6.60 -6.03
C PHE A 112 3.31 -7.54 -7.22
N LEU A 113 4.28 -8.41 -7.49
CA LEU A 113 4.20 -9.36 -8.62
C LEU A 113 3.02 -10.29 -8.50
N GLU A 114 2.79 -10.82 -7.30
CA GLU A 114 1.69 -11.74 -7.04
C GLU A 114 0.34 -11.10 -7.35
N VAL A 115 0.11 -9.86 -6.88
CA VAL A 115 -1.13 -9.14 -7.13
C VAL A 115 -1.24 -8.73 -8.61
N LEU A 116 -0.20 -8.13 -9.17
CA LEU A 116 -0.22 -7.58 -10.52
C LEU A 116 -0.35 -8.66 -11.59
N ALA A 117 0.01 -9.91 -11.30
CA ALA A 117 -0.18 -11.05 -12.21
C ALA A 117 -1.66 -11.26 -12.58
N HIS A 118 -2.59 -10.83 -11.73
CA HIS A 118 -4.03 -10.94 -11.98
C HIS A 118 -4.66 -9.67 -12.56
N PHE A 119 -3.90 -8.59 -12.69
CA PHE A 119 -4.40 -7.33 -13.22
C PHE A 119 -4.46 -7.39 -14.76
N PRO A 120 -5.52 -6.87 -15.38
CA PRO A 120 -5.64 -6.84 -16.83
C PRO A 120 -4.68 -5.82 -17.45
N ASP A 121 -4.27 -6.08 -18.69
CA ASP A 121 -3.30 -5.25 -19.42
C ASP A 121 -3.79 -3.82 -19.69
N SER A 122 -5.10 -3.63 -19.74
CA SER A 122 -5.73 -2.30 -19.85
C SER A 122 -5.43 -1.38 -18.66
N ILE A 123 -5.10 -1.95 -17.49
CA ILE A 123 -4.74 -1.18 -16.28
C ILE A 123 -3.23 -1.07 -16.14
N VAL A 124 -2.51 -2.18 -16.33
CA VAL A 124 -1.05 -2.23 -16.20
C VAL A 124 -0.50 -3.19 -17.23
N SER A 125 0.35 -2.70 -18.13
CA SER A 125 0.90 -3.52 -19.19
C SER A 125 1.86 -4.61 -18.67
N GLU A 126 1.97 -5.71 -19.39
CA GLU A 126 2.90 -6.82 -19.08
C GLU A 126 4.34 -6.38 -18.78
N ARG A 127 4.83 -5.36 -19.49
CA ARG A 127 6.17 -4.79 -19.25
C ARG A 127 6.30 -4.23 -17.83
N ARG A 128 5.26 -3.58 -17.32
CA ARG A 128 5.23 -2.96 -15.98
C ARG A 128 5.01 -3.97 -14.85
N LYS A 129 4.56 -5.19 -15.18
CA LYS A 129 4.43 -6.31 -14.24
C LYS A 129 5.73 -7.06 -14.02
N LYS A 130 6.83 -6.76 -14.72
CA LYS A 130 8.09 -7.51 -14.57
C LYS A 130 8.83 -7.13 -13.27
N ARG A 131 9.42 -8.13 -12.61
CA ARG A 131 10.16 -7.96 -11.33
C ARG A 131 11.20 -6.84 -11.40
N ALA A 132 12.02 -6.84 -12.45
CA ALA A 132 13.07 -5.84 -12.64
C ALA A 132 12.50 -4.41 -12.68
N TYR A 133 11.36 -4.21 -13.36
CA TYR A 133 10.71 -2.91 -13.42
C TYR A 133 10.17 -2.49 -12.05
N ILE A 134 9.45 -3.38 -11.36
CA ILE A 134 8.92 -3.11 -10.01
C ILE A 134 10.06 -2.76 -9.04
N SER A 135 11.13 -3.55 -9.01
CA SER A 135 12.32 -3.27 -8.20
C SER A 135 12.98 -1.94 -8.57
N SER A 136 13.01 -1.56 -9.85
CA SER A 136 13.53 -0.24 -10.25
C SER A 136 12.66 0.90 -9.73
N ILE A 137 11.32 0.75 -9.70
CA ILE A 137 10.41 1.79 -9.19
C ILE A 137 10.54 1.92 -7.68
N LEU A 138 10.63 0.80 -6.95
CA LEU A 138 10.88 0.83 -5.50
C LEU A 138 12.20 1.52 -5.20
N SER A 139 13.28 1.06 -5.83
CA SER A 139 14.62 1.56 -5.51
C SER A 139 14.88 3.00 -5.93
N LYS A 140 14.30 3.47 -7.04
CA LYS A 140 14.49 4.86 -7.49
C LYS A 140 13.70 5.88 -6.65
N ASN A 141 12.68 5.42 -5.91
CA ASN A 141 11.82 6.26 -5.07
C ASN A 141 12.11 6.09 -3.56
N GLU A 142 13.30 5.60 -3.22
CA GLU A 142 13.77 5.48 -1.83
C GLU A 142 14.11 6.83 -1.23
N ILE A 143 13.74 7.08 0.03
CA ILE A 143 13.94 8.40 0.65
C ILE A 143 15.40 8.86 0.71
N ASP A 144 16.36 7.92 0.77
CA ASP A 144 17.80 8.24 0.86
C ASP A 144 18.49 8.33 -0.50
N ARG A 145 17.74 8.18 -1.59
CA ARG A 145 18.32 8.16 -2.93
C ARG A 145 18.40 9.57 -3.52
N ASP A 146 19.61 9.95 -3.91
CA ASP A 146 19.82 11.19 -4.64
C ASP A 146 19.54 10.97 -6.15
N ASP A 147 18.30 11.25 -6.56
CA ASP A 147 17.87 11.23 -7.96
C ASP A 147 16.90 12.40 -8.21
N ARG A 148 17.10 13.12 -9.32
CA ARG A 148 16.30 14.31 -9.68
C ARG A 148 14.80 14.05 -9.75
N TYR A 149 14.40 12.83 -10.09
CA TYR A 149 13.01 12.41 -10.25
C TYR A 149 12.50 11.59 -9.07
N ASN A 150 13.26 11.48 -7.99
CA ASN A 150 12.85 10.79 -6.79
C ASN A 150 11.65 11.49 -6.14
N ARG A 151 10.57 10.73 -5.92
CA ARG A 151 9.34 11.21 -5.27
C ARG A 151 9.29 10.90 -3.78
N ASN A 152 10.34 10.28 -3.23
CA ASN A 152 10.51 9.95 -1.82
C ASN A 152 9.31 9.14 -1.26
N LEU A 153 8.93 8.09 -1.96
CA LEU A 153 7.70 7.33 -1.67
C LEU A 153 7.93 6.21 -0.67
N PHE A 154 9.13 5.63 -0.64
CA PHE A 154 9.40 4.38 0.05
C PHE A 154 10.61 4.49 0.97
N ARG A 155 10.53 3.85 2.13
CA ARG A 155 11.69 3.62 3.01
C ARG A 155 12.05 2.16 2.94
N ARG A 156 13.30 1.87 2.59
CA ARG A 156 13.86 0.52 2.66
C ARG A 156 14.26 0.24 4.11
N ILE A 157 13.65 -0.76 4.75
CA ILE A 157 13.94 -1.12 6.16
C ILE A 157 14.91 -2.30 6.30
N LYS A 158 15.07 -3.05 5.20
CA LYS A 158 15.95 -4.21 5.01
C LYS A 158 16.12 -4.41 3.51
N LEU A 159 17.20 -5.06 3.06
CA LEU A 159 17.43 -5.34 1.64
C LEU A 159 16.19 -5.96 0.98
N GLY A 160 15.63 -5.26 -0.03
CA GLY A 160 14.46 -5.71 -0.77
C GLY A 160 13.11 -5.58 -0.04
N HIS A 161 13.06 -4.98 1.15
CA HIS A 161 11.85 -4.78 1.95
C HIS A 161 11.58 -3.30 2.22
N TYR A 162 10.34 -2.90 1.97
CA TYR A 162 9.90 -1.53 1.83
C TYR A 162 8.64 -1.26 2.64
N ILE A 163 8.60 -0.08 3.25
CA ILE A 163 7.40 0.54 3.80
C ILE A 163 7.11 1.84 3.05
N ILE A 164 5.88 2.35 3.15
CA ILE A 164 5.59 3.72 2.69
C ILE A 164 6.46 4.66 3.51
N ASN A 165 7.01 5.71 2.88
CA ASN A 165 7.78 6.73 3.57
C ASN A 165 7.01 7.22 4.83
N PRO A 166 7.56 7.01 6.05
CA PRO A 166 6.93 7.41 7.31
C PRO A 166 6.60 8.90 7.44
N LYS A 167 7.25 9.75 6.64
CA LYS A 167 7.04 11.20 6.63
C LYS A 167 6.10 11.67 5.51
N LEU A 168 5.55 10.74 4.72
CA LEU A 168 4.62 11.07 3.64
C LEU A 168 3.25 11.42 4.23
N SER A 169 2.70 12.54 3.75
CA SER A 169 1.32 12.94 4.02
C SER A 169 0.49 12.91 2.75
N VAL A 170 -0.80 12.63 2.90
CA VAL A 170 -1.80 12.64 1.84
C VAL A 170 -2.88 13.66 2.17
N GLN A 171 -3.48 14.26 1.15
CA GLN A 171 -4.60 15.16 1.33
C GLN A 171 -5.89 14.36 1.41
N VAL A 172 -6.63 14.51 2.51
CA VAL A 172 -7.94 13.89 2.74
C VAL A 172 -8.89 14.98 3.22
N GLU A 173 -10.00 15.16 2.50
CA GLU A 173 -11.05 16.12 2.89
C GLU A 173 -10.52 17.55 3.11
N GLY A 174 -9.53 17.97 2.32
CA GLY A 174 -8.89 19.29 2.42
C GLY A 174 -7.69 19.35 3.38
N GLU A 175 -7.56 18.38 4.29
CA GLU A 175 -6.54 18.36 5.33
C GLU A 175 -5.36 17.44 4.98
N TRP A 176 -4.15 17.87 5.34
CA TRP A 176 -2.96 17.03 5.23
C TRP A 176 -2.88 16.07 6.42
N ARG A 177 -2.84 14.77 6.14
CA ARG A 177 -2.68 13.74 7.18
C ARG A 177 -1.48 12.85 6.86
N ASN A 178 -0.67 12.56 7.87
CA ASN A 178 0.38 11.57 7.74
C ASN A 178 -0.24 10.21 7.36
N ILE A 179 0.43 9.48 6.48
CA ILE A 179 -0.12 8.22 5.96
C ILE A 179 -0.35 7.16 7.05
N TYR A 180 0.49 7.11 8.09
CA TYR A 180 0.34 6.16 9.20
C TYR A 180 -0.65 6.62 10.27
N ASP A 181 -0.96 7.92 10.33
CA ASP A 181 -2.11 8.41 11.12
C ASP A 181 -3.44 8.07 10.42
N LEU A 182 -3.48 8.20 9.09
CA LEU A 182 -4.65 7.85 8.29
C LEU A 182 -4.94 6.35 8.31
N LEU A 183 -3.89 5.52 8.18
CA LEU A 183 -4.01 4.06 8.13
C LEU A 183 -3.90 3.38 9.49
N SER A 184 -3.57 4.09 10.56
CA SER A 184 -3.44 3.56 11.93
C SER A 184 -2.68 2.23 12.04
N LEU A 185 -1.40 2.29 12.42
CA LEU A 185 -0.61 1.09 12.70
C LEU A 185 -1.27 0.14 13.72
N ASP A 186 -2.07 0.67 14.64
CA ASP A 186 -2.71 -0.12 15.71
C ASP A 186 -3.80 -1.05 15.18
N LEU A 187 -4.38 -0.75 14.01
CA LEU A 187 -5.33 -1.63 13.33
C LEU A 187 -4.66 -2.83 12.63
N LEU A 188 -3.32 -2.87 12.56
CA LEU A 188 -2.61 -4.06 12.08
C LEU A 188 -2.78 -5.19 13.09
N GLY A 189 -3.34 -6.30 12.60
CA GLY A 189 -3.46 -7.56 13.33
C GLY A 189 -2.99 -8.74 12.49
N PHE A 190 -2.75 -9.87 13.16
CA PHE A 190 -2.39 -11.13 12.50
C PHE A 190 -3.39 -12.22 12.87
N ARG A 191 -3.57 -13.18 11.97
CA ARG A 191 -4.37 -14.37 12.26
C ARG A 191 -3.60 -15.24 13.26
N ARG A 192 -4.23 -15.56 14.39
CA ARG A 192 -3.68 -16.51 15.36
C ARG A 192 -3.62 -17.90 14.73
N VAL A 193 -2.54 -18.61 15.03
CA VAL A 193 -2.35 -20.01 14.62
C VAL A 193 -2.68 -20.89 15.83
N ASP A 194 -3.40 -21.98 15.58
CA ASP A 194 -3.71 -22.95 16.64
C ASP A 194 -2.39 -23.50 17.20
N GLN A 195 -2.26 -23.45 18.52
CA GLN A 195 -1.08 -23.95 19.20
C GLN A 195 -1.11 -25.48 19.17
N ALA A 196 -0.27 -26.09 18.33
CA ALA A 196 -0.02 -27.53 18.42
C ALA A 196 0.83 -27.81 19.67
N GLU A 197 0.50 -28.89 20.40
CA GLU A 197 1.24 -29.32 21.61
C GLU A 197 2.73 -29.57 21.35
N SER A 198 3.12 -29.82 20.10
CA SER A 198 4.51 -30.10 19.69
C SER A 198 5.42 -28.87 19.55
N TYR A 199 4.91 -27.64 19.71
CA TYR A 199 5.76 -26.45 19.60
C TYR A 199 6.54 -26.19 20.89
N PHE A 200 7.86 -26.12 20.79
CA PHE A 200 8.74 -25.69 21.88
C PHE A 200 8.54 -24.20 22.29
N PHE A 201 7.76 -23.42 21.54
CA PHE A 201 7.47 -22.01 21.81
C PHE A 201 6.06 -21.64 21.35
N ASP A 202 5.44 -20.61 21.95
CA ASP A 202 4.15 -20.08 21.47
C ASP A 202 4.35 -19.21 20.20
N PRO A 203 3.88 -19.66 19.02
CA PRO A 203 4.02 -18.91 17.78
C PRO A 203 3.27 -17.57 17.84
N ASN A 204 2.13 -17.50 18.52
CA ASN A 204 1.33 -16.28 18.60
C ASN A 204 2.04 -15.19 19.42
N LYS A 205 2.69 -15.57 20.52
CA LYS A 205 3.53 -14.65 21.29
C LYS A 205 4.66 -14.07 20.44
N ARG A 206 5.35 -14.92 19.65
CA ARG A 206 6.42 -14.48 18.73
C ARG A 206 5.89 -13.50 17.68
N MET A 207 4.78 -13.83 17.03
CA MET A 207 4.15 -12.98 16.01
C MET A 207 3.71 -11.63 16.59
N SER A 208 3.14 -11.63 17.80
CA SER A 208 2.77 -10.40 18.50
C SER A 208 3.98 -9.51 18.77
N MET A 209 5.07 -10.07 19.30
CA MET A 209 6.31 -9.30 19.55
C MET A 209 6.90 -8.73 18.26
N GLN A 210 6.90 -9.52 17.16
CA GLN A 210 7.40 -9.05 15.87
C GLN A 210 6.56 -7.89 15.32
N LEU A 211 5.24 -7.97 15.42
CA LEU A 211 4.35 -6.93 14.93
C LEU A 211 4.49 -5.64 15.75
N GLU A 212 4.55 -5.73 17.08
CA GLU A 212 4.76 -4.56 17.94
C GLU A 212 6.13 -3.91 17.69
N ALA A 213 7.20 -4.70 17.59
CA ALA A 213 8.52 -4.17 17.24
C ALA A 213 8.53 -3.46 15.87
N PHE A 214 7.78 -3.97 14.90
CA PHE A 214 7.61 -3.31 13.60
C PHE A 214 6.88 -1.97 13.74
N LYS A 215 5.75 -1.93 14.47
CA LYS A 215 4.98 -0.70 14.69
C LYS A 215 5.86 0.39 15.35
N GLU A 216 6.57 0.03 16.41
CA GLU A 216 7.47 0.96 17.11
C GLU A 216 8.60 1.45 16.22
N ARG A 217 9.19 0.56 15.40
CA ARG A 217 10.20 0.99 14.42
C ARG A 217 9.65 1.98 13.40
N VAL A 218 8.42 1.77 12.88
CA VAL A 218 7.80 2.71 11.93
C VAL A 218 7.51 4.07 12.59
N LYS A 219 7.01 4.07 13.84
CA LYS A 219 6.81 5.31 14.62
C LYS A 219 8.13 6.06 14.82
N CYS A 220 9.18 5.35 15.25
CA CYS A 220 10.51 5.94 15.42
C CYS A 220 11.03 6.59 14.12
N LEU A 221 10.92 5.90 12.98
CA LEU A 221 11.35 6.41 11.66
C LEU A 221 10.56 7.63 11.17
N ARG A 222 9.32 7.80 11.64
CA ARG A 222 8.54 9.00 11.37
C ARG A 222 9.09 10.20 12.13
N ASP A 223 9.44 10.01 13.40
CA ASP A 223 9.82 11.09 14.31
C ASP A 223 11.31 11.47 14.20
N THR A 224 12.17 10.56 13.75
CA THR A 224 13.61 10.83 13.58
C THR A 224 13.91 11.56 12.26
N ASN A 225 14.73 12.61 12.32
CA ASN A 225 15.32 13.28 11.15
C ASN A 225 16.66 12.69 10.71
N GLU A 226 17.17 11.68 11.42
CA GLU A 226 18.48 11.11 11.15
C GLU A 226 18.44 9.97 10.11
N PRO A 227 19.44 9.88 9.22
CA PRO A 227 19.64 8.70 8.39
C PRO A 227 20.04 7.52 9.30
N ASP A 228 19.09 6.61 9.51
CA ASP A 228 19.28 5.30 10.19
C ASP A 228 20.61 4.67 9.74
N GLN A 229 21.61 4.69 10.64
CA GLN A 229 22.86 3.96 10.45
C GLN A 229 22.49 2.48 10.50
N ALA A 230 22.26 1.90 9.33
CA ALA A 230 22.01 0.47 9.20
C ALA A 230 23.18 -0.30 9.80
N LEU A 231 22.95 -0.94 10.95
CA LEU A 231 23.75 -2.08 11.42
C LEU A 231 23.76 -3.13 10.30
N THR A 232 24.91 -3.22 9.63
CA THR A 232 25.33 -4.37 8.81
C THR A 232 25.15 -5.69 9.53
#